data_AF-A0A6J4LE88-F1
#
_entry.id   AF-A0A6J4LE88-F1
#
_cell.length_a   1.000
_cell.length_b   1.000
_cell.length_c   1.000
_cell.angle_alpha   90.00
_cell.angle_beta   90.00
_cell.angle_gamma   90.00
#
_symmetry.space_group_name_H-M   'P 1'
#
loop_
_entity.id
_entity.type
_entity.pdbx_description
1 polymer ?
#
loop_
_entity_poly.entity_id
_entity_poly.type
_entity_poly.pdbx_seq_one_letter_code
_entity_poly.pdbx_strand_id
1 'polypeptide(L)'
;MTEPPSWTHALLPLAERTGYRVPLKTPIHMPGRVVEDVAGVYLRFPRWQGPPFVDDFGKKAAGMIELEGEHLFAELAVLRLLERGGWSGRWVNTTGAGGEVWKYLTHWDDVPRAAQRNRVLEEDEPRQVLAGVARRAAKRYAGCWDVYAWRGDQFAFLQTRRGAPTAKAEVGAAQVDWLHTALLFGDPRITVDSFVVVSWDYA
;
A
#
# COMPACT_ATOMS: atom_id res chain seq x y z
N MET A 1 -16.76 -10.76 18.21
CA MET A 1 -15.57 -10.74 17.33
C MET A 1 -16.00 -10.05 16.04
N THR A 2 -15.37 -8.93 15.69
CA THR A 2 -15.53 -8.29 14.38
C THR A 2 -14.90 -9.19 13.32
N GLU A 3 -15.55 -9.38 12.18
CA GLU A 3 -14.94 -10.07 11.04
C GLU A 3 -13.67 -9.33 10.59
N PRO A 4 -12.61 -10.05 10.17
CA PRO A 4 -11.40 -9.41 9.68
C PRO A 4 -11.71 -8.59 8.42
N PRO A 5 -10.96 -7.51 8.16
CA PRO A 5 -11.13 -6.73 6.94
C PRO A 5 -11.00 -7.61 5.72
N SER A 6 -11.88 -7.42 4.74
CA SER A 6 -11.99 -8.33 3.61
C SER A 6 -10.76 -8.35 2.69
N TRP A 7 -9.90 -7.33 2.74
CA TRP A 7 -8.60 -7.33 2.05
C TRP A 7 -7.65 -8.39 2.63
N THR A 8 -7.83 -8.79 3.90
CA THR A 8 -6.95 -9.80 4.55
C THR A 8 -7.03 -11.13 3.82
N HIS A 9 -8.23 -11.53 3.37
CA HIS A 9 -8.45 -12.79 2.66
C HIS A 9 -7.66 -12.87 1.36
N ALA A 10 -7.50 -11.73 0.66
CA ALA A 10 -6.75 -11.67 -0.59
C ALA A 10 -5.24 -11.93 -0.39
N LEU A 11 -4.72 -11.63 0.80
CA LEU A 11 -3.29 -11.76 1.12
C LEU A 11 -2.94 -13.10 1.78
N LEU A 12 -3.93 -13.84 2.30
CA LEU A 12 -3.74 -15.13 2.97
C LEU A 12 -2.91 -16.16 2.19
N PRO A 13 -3.01 -16.29 0.86
CA PRO A 13 -2.28 -17.33 0.14
C PRO A 13 -0.75 -17.29 0.32
N LEU A 14 -0.19 -16.11 0.62
CA LEU A 14 1.25 -15.92 0.83
C LEU A 14 1.60 -15.42 2.24
N ALA A 15 0.63 -15.40 3.15
CA ALA A 15 0.84 -14.87 4.48
C ALA A 15 1.50 -15.90 5.41
N GLU A 16 2.68 -15.58 5.92
CA GLU A 16 3.33 -16.34 7.00
C GLU A 16 2.82 -15.90 8.38
N ARG A 17 2.48 -14.61 8.53
CA ARG A 17 1.91 -14.07 9.76
C ARG A 17 0.87 -13.00 9.47
N THR A 18 -0.29 -13.11 10.09
CA THR A 18 -1.39 -12.12 10.03
C THR A 18 -1.72 -11.58 11.40
N GLY A 19 -2.46 -10.47 11.45
CA GLY A 19 -3.13 -10.00 12.67
C GLY A 19 -2.20 -9.40 13.74
N TYR A 20 -0.91 -9.18 13.43
CA TYR A 20 -0.06 -8.38 14.31
C TYR A 20 -0.35 -6.90 14.09
N ARG A 21 -0.03 -6.07 15.10
CA ARG A 21 -0.20 -4.61 15.02
C ARG A 21 1.13 -3.94 14.76
N VAL A 22 1.11 -2.87 13.97
CA VAL A 22 2.28 -2.03 13.69
C VAL A 22 2.10 -0.69 14.39
N PRO A 23 2.94 -0.36 15.39
CA PRO A 23 2.81 0.89 16.13
C PRO A 23 3.01 2.10 15.21
N LEU A 24 2.25 3.15 15.47
CA LEU A 24 2.47 4.46 14.87
C LEU A 24 3.65 5.13 15.56
N LYS A 25 4.53 5.78 14.79
CA LYS A 25 5.63 6.59 15.38
C LYS A 25 5.13 7.67 16.34
N THR A 26 3.90 8.15 16.13
CA THR A 26 3.21 9.04 17.05
C THR A 26 1.74 8.65 17.08
N PRO A 27 1.15 8.37 18.26
CA PRO A 27 -0.28 8.08 18.36
C PRO A 27 -1.14 9.23 17.83
N ILE A 28 -2.26 8.88 17.21
CA ILE A 28 -3.24 9.86 16.71
C ILE A 28 -4.34 10.01 17.76
N HIS A 29 -4.49 11.23 18.29
CA HIS A 29 -5.55 11.56 19.23
C HIS A 29 -6.76 12.11 18.48
N MET A 30 -7.89 11.41 18.59
CA MET A 30 -9.18 11.84 18.03
C MET A 30 -10.18 12.03 19.17
N PRO A 31 -11.28 12.79 18.95
CA PRO A 31 -12.36 12.86 19.93
C PRO A 31 -12.86 11.47 20.31
N GLY A 32 -12.72 11.10 21.58
CA GLY A 32 -13.20 9.82 22.13
C GLY A 32 -12.37 8.57 21.78
N ARG A 33 -11.23 8.68 21.08
CA ARG A 33 -10.34 7.53 20.82
C ARG A 33 -8.89 7.93 20.56
N VAL A 34 -7.96 7.02 20.85
CA VAL A 34 -6.56 7.11 20.44
C VAL A 34 -6.27 5.96 19.48
N VAL A 35 -5.60 6.27 18.36
CA VAL A 35 -5.09 5.26 17.42
C VAL A 35 -3.59 5.14 17.65
N GLU A 36 -3.16 3.97 18.13
CA GLU A 36 -1.76 3.71 18.48
C GLU A 36 -1.05 2.84 17.43
N ASP A 37 -1.83 2.12 16.62
CA ASP A 37 -1.32 1.16 15.65
C ASP A 37 -2.30 0.89 14.48
N VAL A 38 -1.81 0.16 13.49
CA VAL A 38 -2.55 -0.32 12.31
C VAL A 38 -2.34 -1.82 12.14
N ALA A 39 -3.13 -2.46 11.27
CA ALA A 39 -2.97 -3.87 10.96
C ALA A 39 -1.62 -4.15 10.27
N GLY A 40 -1.08 -5.34 10.52
CA GLY A 40 0.12 -5.85 9.89
C GLY A 40 -0.10 -7.24 9.28
N VAL A 41 0.51 -7.46 8.12
CA VAL A 41 0.59 -8.77 7.47
C VAL A 41 2.02 -8.99 6.98
N TYR A 42 2.52 -10.21 7.14
CA TYR A 42 3.84 -10.63 6.70
C TYR A 42 3.71 -11.68 5.60
N LEU A 43 4.20 -11.33 4.41
CA LEU A 43 4.13 -12.17 3.22
C LEU A 43 5.50 -12.79 2.89
N ARG A 44 5.47 -14.02 2.38
CA ARG A 44 6.64 -14.69 1.82
C ARG A 44 6.43 -14.81 0.32
N PHE A 45 7.27 -14.12 -0.43
CA PHE A 45 7.19 -14.12 -1.89
C PHE A 45 8.32 -14.97 -2.49
N PRO A 46 8.07 -15.72 -3.56
CA PRO A 46 9.14 -16.24 -4.38
C PRO A 46 10.04 -15.10 -4.90
N ARG A 47 11.35 -15.34 -4.92
CA ARG A 47 12.31 -14.40 -5.47
C ARG A 47 12.36 -14.54 -6.99
N TRP A 48 12.29 -13.42 -7.71
CA TRP A 48 12.59 -13.40 -9.14
C TRP A 48 14.05 -13.78 -9.41
N GLN A 49 14.25 -14.76 -10.30
CA GLN A 49 15.57 -15.29 -10.66
C GLN A 49 16.06 -14.84 -12.04
N GLY A 50 15.22 -14.15 -12.81
CA GLY A 50 15.58 -13.62 -14.11
C GLY A 50 16.34 -12.28 -14.03
N PRO A 51 16.57 -11.64 -15.19
CA PRO A 51 17.19 -10.32 -15.23
C PRO A 51 16.32 -9.25 -14.54
N PRO A 52 16.93 -8.20 -13.95
CA PRO A 52 16.19 -7.05 -13.45
C PRO A 52 15.49 -6.29 -14.57
N PHE A 53 14.54 -5.44 -14.19
CA PHE A 53 14.00 -4.42 -15.07
C PHE A 53 15.10 -3.43 -15.49
N VAL A 54 14.97 -2.89 -16.71
CA VAL A 54 15.77 -1.79 -17.24
C VAL A 54 15.80 -0.61 -16.25
N ASP A 55 14.65 -0.29 -15.64
CA ASP A 55 14.58 0.63 -14.50
C ASP A 55 14.02 -0.11 -13.29
N ASP A 56 14.87 -0.34 -12.31
CA ASP A 56 14.54 -0.98 -11.04
C ASP A 56 14.73 -0.03 -9.84
N PHE A 57 14.68 1.28 -10.09
CA PHE A 57 15.02 2.32 -9.12
C PHE A 57 16.48 2.26 -8.63
N GLY A 58 17.38 1.69 -9.42
CA GLY A 58 18.79 1.55 -9.08
C GLY A 58 19.06 0.47 -8.03
N LYS A 59 18.08 -0.41 -7.76
CA LYS A 59 18.17 -1.45 -6.73
C LYS A 59 18.87 -2.72 -7.22
N LYS A 60 19.27 -2.82 -8.49
CA LYS A 60 19.97 -3.97 -9.08
C LYS A 60 19.30 -5.32 -8.76
N ALA A 61 18.00 -5.45 -9.06
CA ALA A 61 17.13 -6.59 -8.72
C ALA A 61 16.88 -6.82 -7.22
N ALA A 62 17.45 -6.02 -6.30
CA ALA A 62 17.31 -6.23 -4.86
C ALA A 62 15.90 -5.85 -4.38
N GLY A 63 14.96 -6.75 -4.58
CA GLY A 63 13.59 -6.64 -4.11
C GLY A 63 12.54 -7.05 -5.14
N MET A 64 12.93 -7.83 -6.16
CA MET A 64 12.02 -8.29 -7.19
C MET A 64 11.38 -9.62 -6.80
N ILE A 65 10.07 -9.67 -6.98
CA ILE A 65 9.21 -10.78 -6.63
C ILE A 65 8.84 -11.52 -7.91
N GLU A 66 8.80 -12.84 -7.82
CA GLU A 66 8.10 -13.69 -8.77
C GLU A 66 6.72 -14.01 -8.20
N LEU A 67 5.68 -13.78 -9.01
CA LEU A 67 4.32 -14.17 -8.67
C LEU A 67 3.63 -14.73 -9.92
N GLU A 68 3.48 -16.05 -9.96
CA GLU A 68 2.85 -16.79 -11.06
C GLU A 68 3.54 -16.53 -12.42
N GLY A 69 4.86 -16.44 -12.41
CA GLY A 69 5.67 -16.15 -13.59
C GLY A 69 5.74 -14.65 -13.93
N GLU A 70 5.03 -13.77 -13.23
CA GLU A 70 5.21 -12.32 -13.36
C GLU A 70 6.40 -11.85 -12.52
N HIS A 71 7.24 -11.02 -13.13
CA HIS A 71 8.31 -10.27 -12.47
C HIS A 71 7.74 -8.95 -11.94
N LEU A 72 7.75 -8.73 -10.63
CA LEU A 72 7.02 -7.62 -10.01
C LEU A 72 7.81 -6.92 -8.90
N PHE A 73 7.52 -5.64 -8.69
CA PHE A 73 7.73 -4.97 -7.41
C PHE A 73 6.70 -5.45 -6.38
N ALA A 74 7.01 -5.31 -5.09
CA ALA A 74 6.13 -5.76 -4.01
C ALA A 74 4.76 -5.08 -4.02
N GLU A 75 4.71 -3.79 -4.36
CA GLU A 75 3.49 -3.02 -4.49
C GLU A 75 2.56 -3.62 -5.56
N LEU A 76 3.13 -4.05 -6.69
CA LEU A 76 2.36 -4.69 -7.76
C LEU A 76 2.01 -6.15 -7.42
N ALA A 77 2.89 -6.89 -6.74
CA ALA A 77 2.57 -8.23 -6.27
C ALA A 77 1.38 -8.22 -5.28
N VAL A 78 1.38 -7.27 -4.34
CA VAL A 78 0.25 -7.03 -3.42
C VAL A 78 -1.01 -6.64 -4.19
N LEU A 79 -0.90 -5.76 -5.19
CA LEU A 79 -2.03 -5.40 -6.04
C LEU A 79 -2.62 -6.62 -6.77
N ARG A 80 -1.79 -7.52 -7.32
CA ARG A 80 -2.24 -8.76 -7.99
C ARG A 80 -3.01 -9.67 -7.03
N LEU A 81 -2.55 -9.82 -5.80
CA LEU A 81 -3.26 -10.60 -4.79
C LEU A 81 -4.64 -10.00 -4.49
N LEU A 82 -4.72 -8.67 -4.33
CA LEU A 82 -5.98 -7.96 -4.15
C LEU A 82 -6.92 -8.13 -5.35
N GLU A 83 -6.40 -7.99 -6.58
CA GLU A 83 -7.16 -8.15 -7.83
C GLU A 83 -7.80 -9.54 -7.93
N ARG A 84 -7.09 -10.61 -7.53
CA ARG A 84 -7.66 -11.98 -7.45
C ARG A 84 -8.78 -12.10 -6.43
N GLY A 85 -8.73 -11.30 -5.36
CA GLY A 85 -9.79 -11.15 -4.37
C GLY A 85 -10.96 -10.26 -4.83
N GLY A 86 -10.99 -9.86 -6.11
CA GLY A 86 -12.03 -9.02 -6.70
C GLY A 86 -11.88 -7.53 -6.40
N TRP A 87 -10.71 -7.09 -5.91
CA TRP A 87 -10.44 -5.66 -5.71
C TRP A 87 -9.96 -5.01 -7.01
N SER A 88 -10.18 -3.71 -7.11
CA SER A 88 -9.48 -2.84 -8.06
C SER A 88 -8.49 -1.97 -7.30
N GLY A 89 -7.41 -1.51 -7.93
CA GLY A 89 -6.45 -0.67 -7.23
C GLY A 89 -5.39 -0.06 -8.13
N ARG A 90 -4.54 0.77 -7.51
CA ARG A 90 -3.35 1.37 -8.11
C ARG A 90 -2.19 1.35 -7.11
N TRP A 91 -0.99 1.10 -7.61
CA TRP A 91 0.21 1.59 -6.94
C TRP A 91 0.28 3.12 -7.14
N VAL A 92 0.16 3.87 -6.04
CA VAL A 92 0.26 5.32 -5.96
C VAL A 92 1.73 5.70 -5.82
N ASN A 93 2.45 5.77 -6.94
CA ASN A 93 3.87 6.05 -6.89
C ASN A 93 4.14 7.56 -6.79
N THR A 94 4.74 7.99 -5.67
CA THR A 94 5.12 9.38 -5.40
C THR A 94 6.63 9.64 -5.49
N THR A 95 7.41 8.60 -5.83
CA THR A 95 8.88 8.65 -5.83
C THR A 95 9.39 9.66 -6.85
N GLY A 96 10.13 10.66 -6.38
CA GLY A 96 10.73 11.70 -7.22
C GLY A 96 9.76 12.81 -7.66
N ALA A 97 8.50 12.81 -7.19
CA ALA A 97 7.49 13.81 -7.56
C ALA A 97 7.21 14.85 -6.45
N GLY A 98 8.11 15.03 -5.49
CA GLY A 98 8.02 16.12 -4.51
C GLY A 98 6.77 16.11 -3.62
N GLY A 99 6.16 14.95 -3.40
CA GLY A 99 4.90 14.81 -2.65
C GLY A 99 3.63 14.83 -3.51
N GLU A 100 3.75 14.85 -4.83
CA GLU A 100 2.67 14.53 -5.78
C GLU A 100 2.74 13.07 -6.22
N VAL A 101 1.67 12.60 -6.86
CA VAL A 101 1.71 11.35 -7.61
C VAL A 101 2.52 11.55 -8.88
N TRP A 102 3.59 10.76 -9.03
CA TRP A 102 4.31 10.64 -10.28
C TRP A 102 3.47 9.88 -11.31
N LYS A 103 3.08 8.65 -10.97
CA LYS A 103 2.17 7.81 -11.78
C LYS A 103 1.33 6.92 -10.87
N TYR A 104 0.12 6.66 -11.31
CA TYR A 104 -0.68 5.53 -10.85
C TYR A 104 -0.34 4.33 -11.74
N LEU A 105 0.00 3.20 -11.14
CA LEU A 105 0.49 2.03 -11.87
C LEU A 105 -0.37 0.80 -11.57
N THR A 106 -0.61 -0.01 -12.59
CA THR A 106 -1.20 -1.37 -12.48
C THR A 106 -0.26 -2.47 -12.98
N HIS A 107 0.86 -2.06 -13.58
CA HIS A 107 1.90 -2.90 -14.17
C HIS A 107 3.19 -2.09 -14.22
N TRP A 108 4.31 -2.77 -14.37
CA TRP A 108 5.60 -2.18 -14.66
C TRP A 108 6.18 -2.88 -15.89
N ASP A 109 6.32 -2.13 -16.98
CA ASP A 109 6.90 -2.67 -18.21
C ASP A 109 8.43 -2.64 -18.14
N ASP A 110 9.10 -3.52 -18.88
CA ASP A 110 10.56 -3.52 -18.96
C ASP A 110 11.09 -2.42 -19.90
N VAL A 111 10.82 -1.17 -19.51
CA VAL A 111 11.14 0.05 -20.26
C VAL A 111 11.66 1.13 -19.32
N PRO A 112 12.37 2.17 -19.82
CA PRO A 112 12.80 3.28 -18.99
C PRO A 112 11.63 3.91 -18.22
N ARG A 113 11.86 4.34 -16.97
CA ARG A 113 10.83 4.90 -16.07
C ARG A 113 9.94 5.97 -16.71
N ALA A 114 10.52 6.87 -17.51
CA ALA A 114 9.78 7.92 -18.19
C ALA A 114 8.68 7.35 -19.12
N ALA A 115 8.92 6.19 -19.74
CA ALA A 115 8.01 5.51 -20.66
C ALA A 115 6.92 4.67 -19.97
N GLN A 116 7.00 4.45 -18.65
CA GLN A 116 5.96 3.71 -17.91
C GLN A 116 4.58 4.33 -18.12
N ARG A 117 3.53 3.52 -18.25
CA ARG A 117 2.19 4.07 -18.52
C ARG A 117 1.49 4.51 -17.24
N ASN A 118 1.09 5.77 -17.18
CA ASN A 118 0.20 6.24 -16.11
C ASN A 118 -1.22 5.66 -16.31
N ARG A 119 -1.79 5.11 -15.24
CA ARG A 119 -3.11 4.47 -15.19
C ARG A 119 -3.96 5.18 -14.16
N VAL A 120 -4.54 6.31 -14.55
CA VAL A 120 -5.38 7.11 -13.65
C VAL A 120 -6.52 6.29 -13.05
N LEU A 121 -7.04 6.74 -11.90
CA LEU A 121 -8.27 6.21 -11.32
C LEU A 121 -9.42 6.75 -12.17
N GLU A 122 -10.16 5.87 -12.84
CA GLU A 122 -11.26 6.27 -13.72
C GLU A 122 -12.58 6.34 -12.94
N GLU A 123 -12.65 5.58 -11.86
CA GLU A 123 -13.77 5.49 -10.94
C GLU A 123 -13.85 6.76 -10.09
N ASP A 124 -14.99 7.45 -10.19
CA ASP A 124 -15.18 8.75 -9.56
C ASP A 124 -14.97 8.73 -8.05
N GLU A 125 -15.55 7.75 -7.38
CA GLU A 125 -15.55 7.70 -5.92
C GLU A 125 -14.15 7.42 -5.33
N PRO A 126 -13.42 6.35 -5.72
CA PRO A 126 -12.03 6.16 -5.28
C PRO A 126 -11.14 7.36 -5.60
N ARG A 127 -11.31 7.94 -6.79
CA ARG A 127 -10.57 9.14 -7.20
C ARG A 127 -10.87 10.33 -6.29
N GLN A 128 -12.14 10.58 -5.96
CA GLN A 128 -12.55 11.68 -5.09
C GLN A 128 -12.07 11.51 -3.66
N VAL A 129 -12.12 10.29 -3.13
CA VAL A 129 -11.61 9.95 -1.80
C VAL A 129 -10.12 10.23 -1.71
N LEU A 130 -9.31 9.60 -2.59
CA LEU A 130 -7.85 9.74 -2.54
C LEU A 130 -7.42 11.21 -2.74
N ALA A 131 -8.00 11.90 -3.74
CA ALA A 131 -7.72 13.31 -4.00
C ALA A 131 -8.26 14.24 -2.89
N GLY A 132 -9.32 13.82 -2.19
CA GLY A 132 -9.95 14.57 -1.11
C GLY A 132 -9.13 14.55 0.17
N VAL A 133 -8.53 13.40 0.50
CA VAL A 133 -7.54 13.26 1.58
C VAL A 133 -6.28 14.05 1.23
N ALA A 134 -5.73 13.87 0.03
CA ALA A 134 -4.52 14.58 -0.39
C ALA A 134 -4.70 16.11 -0.36
N ARG A 135 -5.86 16.65 -0.72
CA ARG A 135 -6.15 18.09 -0.62
C ARG A 135 -6.11 18.65 0.81
N ARG A 136 -6.35 17.82 1.82
CA ARG A 136 -6.32 18.21 3.24
C ARG A 136 -4.98 17.92 3.90
N ALA A 137 -4.21 16.99 3.35
CA ALA A 137 -2.93 16.59 3.90
C ALA A 137 -1.90 17.72 3.74
N ALA A 138 -1.11 17.98 4.79
CA ALA A 138 -0.12 19.06 4.80
C ALA A 138 0.88 19.00 3.64
N LYS A 139 1.18 17.80 3.14
CA LYS A 139 2.12 17.55 2.02
C LYS A 139 1.50 16.72 0.90
N ARG A 140 0.19 16.87 0.68
CA ARG A 140 -0.56 16.21 -0.39
C ARG A 140 -0.47 14.69 -0.40
N TYR A 141 0.28 14.11 -1.32
CA TYR A 141 0.47 12.66 -1.44
C TYR A 141 1.75 12.18 -0.74
N ALA A 142 2.58 13.07 -0.20
CA ALA A 142 3.72 12.64 0.62
C ALA A 142 3.21 11.89 1.87
N GLY A 143 3.68 10.65 2.06
CA GLY A 143 3.18 9.77 3.11
C GLY A 143 1.88 9.02 2.74
N CYS A 144 1.34 9.22 1.53
CA CYS A 144 0.33 8.32 0.99
C CYS A 144 0.89 6.90 0.95
N TRP A 145 0.01 5.95 1.20
CA TRP A 145 0.34 4.54 1.24
C TRP A 145 0.53 4.00 -0.18
N ASP A 146 1.44 3.04 -0.33
CA ASP A 146 1.89 2.58 -1.65
C ASP A 146 0.73 2.11 -2.54
N VAL A 147 -0.12 1.21 -2.05
CA VAL A 147 -1.25 0.66 -2.82
C VAL A 147 -2.55 1.22 -2.27
N TYR A 148 -3.37 1.78 -3.14
CA TYR A 148 -4.74 2.16 -2.84
C TYR A 148 -5.68 1.28 -3.65
N ALA A 149 -6.56 0.56 -2.96
CA ALA A 149 -7.48 -0.40 -3.55
C ALA A 149 -8.92 -0.21 -3.03
N TRP A 150 -9.88 -0.62 -3.84
CA TRP A 150 -11.30 -0.56 -3.53
C TRP A 150 -12.05 -1.79 -4.03
N ARG A 151 -13.15 -2.12 -3.36
CA ARG A 151 -14.08 -3.18 -3.76
C ARG A 151 -15.45 -2.90 -3.18
N GLY A 152 -16.43 -2.60 -4.05
CA GLY A 152 -17.73 -2.12 -3.58
C GLY A 152 -17.56 -0.83 -2.77
N ASP A 153 -18.03 -0.84 -1.53
CA ASP A 153 -17.93 0.27 -0.56
C ASP A 153 -16.68 0.20 0.33
N GLN A 154 -15.75 -0.72 0.07
CA GLN A 154 -14.57 -0.93 0.90
C GLN A 154 -13.35 -0.25 0.29
N PHE A 155 -12.56 0.42 1.14
CA PHE A 155 -11.26 0.99 0.77
C PHE A 155 -10.13 0.33 1.57
N ALA A 156 -9.00 0.11 0.91
CA ALA A 156 -7.79 -0.40 1.52
C ALA A 156 -6.57 0.43 1.08
N PHE A 157 -5.72 0.76 2.05
CA PHE A 157 -4.47 1.47 1.90
C PHE A 157 -3.36 0.56 2.43
N LEU A 158 -2.43 0.17 1.58
CA LEU A 158 -1.41 -0.80 1.91
C LEU A 158 -0.03 -0.20 1.74
N GLN A 159 0.76 -0.26 2.80
CA GLN A 159 2.16 0.19 2.79
C GLN A 159 3.04 -1.04 2.74
N THR A 160 3.84 -1.18 1.69
CA THR A 160 4.79 -2.28 1.58
C THR A 160 6.10 -1.94 2.27
N ARG A 161 6.72 -2.93 2.90
CA ARG A 161 8.07 -2.83 3.45
C ARG A 161 8.79 -4.17 3.36
N ARG A 162 10.04 -4.16 2.91
CA ARG A 162 10.87 -5.38 2.88
C ARG A 162 11.45 -5.67 4.26
N GLY A 163 11.53 -6.95 4.60
CA GLY A 163 12.03 -7.49 5.86
C GLY A 163 10.91 -8.00 6.77
N ALA A 164 11.27 -8.95 7.64
CA ALA A 164 10.34 -9.51 8.62
C ALA A 164 9.84 -8.43 9.61
N PRO A 165 8.61 -8.57 10.15
CA PRO A 165 8.12 -7.67 11.19
C PRO A 165 9.00 -7.73 12.43
N THR A 166 9.41 -6.56 12.93
CA THR A 166 10.15 -6.44 14.19
C THR A 166 9.37 -5.57 15.18
N ALA A 167 9.62 -5.75 16.48
CA ALA A 167 8.99 -4.95 17.52
C ALA A 167 9.33 -3.45 17.47
N LYS A 168 10.40 -3.08 16.75
CA LYS A 168 10.85 -1.69 16.56
C LYS A 168 10.34 -1.06 15.26
N ALA A 169 9.67 -1.83 14.41
CA ALA A 169 9.22 -1.36 13.11
C ALA A 169 7.92 -0.58 13.26
N GLU A 170 7.98 0.73 13.06
CA GLU A 170 6.86 1.67 13.21
C GLU A 170 6.36 2.20 11.86
N VAL A 171 5.13 2.71 11.83
CA VAL A 171 4.63 3.55 10.72
C VAL A 171 5.28 4.92 10.80
N GLY A 172 5.91 5.38 9.72
CA GLY A 172 6.67 6.63 9.70
C GLY A 172 5.79 7.87 9.84
N ALA A 173 6.36 8.98 10.32
CA ALA A 173 5.63 10.21 10.63
C ALA A 173 4.77 10.74 9.46
N ALA A 174 5.30 10.75 8.23
CA ALA A 174 4.52 11.20 7.07
C ALA A 174 3.30 10.31 6.77
N GLN A 175 3.42 8.99 6.99
CA GLN A 175 2.30 8.05 6.82
C GLN A 175 1.30 8.19 7.97
N VAL A 176 1.76 8.48 9.18
CA VAL A 176 0.90 8.82 10.34
C VAL A 176 0.10 10.09 10.05
N ASP A 177 0.74 11.14 9.54
CA ASP A 177 0.06 12.39 9.17
C ASP A 177 -1.00 12.15 8.09
N TRP A 178 -0.68 11.31 7.10
CA TRP A 178 -1.62 10.97 6.02
C TRP A 178 -2.80 10.13 6.54
N LEU A 179 -2.54 9.11 7.36
CA LEU A 179 -3.55 8.32 8.06
C LEU A 179 -4.47 9.21 8.89
N HIS A 180 -3.91 10.11 9.70
CA HIS A 180 -4.67 11.04 10.51
C HIS A 180 -5.59 11.91 9.65
N THR A 181 -5.07 12.46 8.55
CA THR A 181 -5.85 13.25 7.60
C THR A 181 -6.98 12.41 6.98
N ALA A 182 -6.72 11.16 6.62
CA ALA A 182 -7.72 10.26 6.05
C ALA A 182 -8.84 9.95 7.04
N LEU A 183 -8.52 9.72 8.31
CA LEU A 183 -9.52 9.48 9.36
C LEU A 183 -10.35 10.74 9.69
N LEU A 184 -9.81 11.94 9.46
CA LEU A 184 -10.54 13.21 9.60
C LEU A 184 -11.28 13.65 8.33
N PHE A 185 -11.06 12.99 7.19
CA PHE A 185 -11.73 13.31 5.92
C PHE A 185 -13.25 13.19 6.02
N GLY A 186 -13.74 12.33 6.92
CA GLY A 186 -15.16 12.22 7.28
C GLY A 186 -15.95 11.21 6.44
N ASP A 187 -15.27 10.42 5.60
CA ASP A 187 -15.90 9.27 4.94
C ASP A 187 -15.98 8.09 5.93
N PRO A 188 -17.19 7.61 6.29
CA PRO A 188 -17.35 6.57 7.31
C PRO A 188 -16.77 5.21 6.90
N ARG A 189 -16.46 5.01 5.62
CA ARG A 189 -15.86 3.78 5.10
C ARG A 189 -14.34 3.74 5.29
N ILE A 190 -13.73 4.89 5.57
CA ILE A 190 -12.31 4.99 5.92
C ILE A 190 -12.18 4.85 7.43
N THR A 191 -11.74 3.68 7.87
CA THR A 191 -11.45 3.39 9.27
C THR A 191 -9.98 3.03 9.44
N VAL A 192 -9.53 2.84 10.68
CA VAL A 192 -8.16 2.34 10.94
C VAL A 192 -7.93 0.99 10.27
N ASP A 193 -8.97 0.17 10.13
CA ASP A 193 -8.91 -1.16 9.52
C ASP A 193 -8.80 -1.11 7.98
N SER A 194 -9.00 0.07 7.38
CA SER A 194 -8.67 0.32 5.98
C SER A 194 -7.15 0.39 5.74
N PHE A 195 -6.32 0.42 6.78
CA PHE A 195 -4.87 0.63 6.67
C PHE A 195 -4.08 -0.60 7.14
N VAL A 196 -3.16 -1.09 6.29
CA VAL A 196 -2.32 -2.26 6.59
C VAL A 196 -0.89 -2.13 6.13
N VAL A 197 0.05 -2.43 7.03
CA VAL A 197 1.46 -2.56 6.69
C VAL A 197 1.72 -3.98 6.22
N VAL A 198 2.12 -4.11 4.96
CA VAL A 198 2.53 -5.36 4.32
C VAL A 198 4.05 -5.48 4.45
N SER A 199 4.49 -6.20 5.48
CA SER A 199 5.89 -6.64 5.54
C SER A 199 6.08 -7.80 4.58
N TRP A 200 7.25 -7.93 3.97
CA TRP A 200 7.51 -9.07 3.09
C TRP A 200 8.98 -9.43 3.01
N ASP A 201 9.25 -10.70 2.74
CA ASP A 201 10.59 -11.19 2.43
C ASP A 201 10.51 -12.39 1.49
N TYR A 202 11.64 -12.89 1.01
CA TYR A 202 11.67 -14.03 0.09
C TYR A 202 11.44 -15.34 0.80
N ALA A 203 10.52 -16.16 0.31
CA ALA A 203 10.19 -17.51 0.80
C ALA A 203 11.42 -18.39 1.03
#